data_AF-A0A388Q1I8-F1
#
_entry.id   AF-A0A388Q1I8-F1
#
_cell.length_a   1.000
_cell.length_b   1.000
_cell.length_c   1.000
_cell.angle_alpha   90.00
_cell.angle_beta   90.00
_cell.angle_gamma   90.00
#
_symmetry.space_group_name_H-M   'P 1'
#
loop_
_entity.id
_entity.type
_entity.pdbx_description
1 polymer ?
#
loop_
_entity_poly.entity_id
_entity_poly.type
_entity_poly.pdbx_seq_one_letter_code
_entity_poly.pdbx_strand_id
1 'polypeptide(L)'
;MSDSNFDIAQISGWYTYDILTYSIVNLNENGGNGKVTSRLNYLIQGDTLSICQMSAVKHANGRDWWLIKPHYSRHLFNVFL
;
A
#
# COMPACT_ATOMS: atom_id res chain seq x y z
N MET A 1 -11.27 -6.54 -7.00
CA MET A 1 -11.22 -6.24 -5.56
C MET A 1 -12.24 -7.17 -4.93
N SER A 2 -11.86 -7.93 -3.89
CA SER A 2 -12.72 -8.97 -3.28
C SER A 2 -13.08 -8.62 -1.84
N ASP A 3 -13.13 -7.32 -1.56
CA ASP A 3 -13.52 -6.78 -0.27
C ASP A 3 -14.94 -6.19 -0.37
N SER A 4 -15.53 -5.95 0.79
CA SER A 4 -16.87 -5.37 0.96
C SER A 4 -17.02 -3.98 0.31
N ASN A 5 -15.91 -3.28 0.03
CA ASN A 5 -15.94 -1.97 -0.64
C ASN A 5 -16.07 -2.11 -2.17
N PHE A 6 -15.68 -3.24 -2.76
CA PHE A 6 -15.99 -3.54 -4.17
C PHE A 6 -17.51 -3.63 -4.39
N ASP A 7 -18.24 -4.31 -3.50
CA ASP A 7 -19.69 -4.44 -3.60
C ASP A 7 -20.38 -3.07 -3.46
N ILE A 8 -19.89 -2.22 -2.56
CA ILE A 8 -20.39 -0.84 -2.38
C ILE A 8 -20.05 0.05 -3.58
N ALA A 9 -18.88 -0.12 -4.19
CA ALA A 9 -18.48 0.63 -5.37
C ALA A 9 -19.34 0.28 -6.59
N GLN A 10 -19.72 -0.99 -6.76
CA GLN A 10 -20.64 -1.42 -7.82
C GLN A 10 -22.04 -0.81 -7.68
N ILE A 11 -22.51 -0.60 -6.44
CA ILE A 11 -23.83 -0.03 -6.15
C ILE A 11 -23.82 1.51 -6.24
N SER A 12 -22.77 2.16 -5.74
CA SER A 12 -22.73 3.62 -5.59
C SER A 12 -22.06 4.37 -6.75
N GLY A 13 -21.30 3.68 -7.60
CA GLY A 13 -20.49 4.28 -8.67
C GLY A 13 -19.20 4.97 -8.19
N TRP A 14 -18.91 4.95 -6.89
CA TRP A 14 -17.71 5.55 -6.30
C TRP A 14 -16.67 4.46 -5.97
N TYR A 15 -15.49 4.58 -6.56
CA TYR A 15 -14.35 3.73 -6.22
C TYR A 15 -13.53 4.41 -5.13
N THR A 16 -13.41 3.75 -3.97
CA THR A 16 -12.45 4.16 -2.93
C THR A 16 -11.26 3.22 -2.97
N TYR A 17 -10.07 3.77 -2.76
CA TYR A 17 -8.87 2.97 -2.54
C TYR A 17 -8.66 2.92 -1.04
N ASP A 18 -9.16 1.87 -0.42
CA ASP A 18 -9.19 1.72 1.03
C ASP A 18 -8.15 0.74 1.56
N ILE A 19 -7.52 0.00 0.64
CA ILE A 19 -6.53 -1.00 0.93
C ILE A 19 -5.18 -0.61 0.36
N LEU A 20 -4.15 -0.67 1.20
CA LEU A 20 -2.76 -0.68 0.78
C LEU A 20 -2.17 -2.04 1.15
N THR A 21 -1.54 -2.73 0.19
CA THR A 21 -0.90 -4.03 0.44
C THR A 21 0.60 -3.99 0.16
N TYR A 22 1.32 -4.93 0.77
CA TYR A 22 2.74 -5.15 0.50
C TYR A 22 3.05 -6.64 0.32
N SER A 23 4.14 -6.92 -0.38
CA SER A 23 4.67 -8.27 -0.55
C SER A 23 6.16 -8.27 -0.20
N ILE A 24 6.62 -9.36 0.40
CA ILE A 24 8.03 -9.58 0.75
C ILE A 24 8.65 -10.45 -0.33
N VAL A 25 9.75 -9.98 -0.90
CA VAL A 25 10.52 -10.69 -1.92
C VAL A 25 11.92 -10.94 -1.41
N ASN A 26 12.33 -12.20 -1.34
CA ASN A 26 13.70 -12.58 -1.05
C ASN A 26 14.49 -12.63 -2.37
N LEU A 27 15.39 -11.68 -2.58
CA LEU A 27 16.20 -11.56 -3.81
C LEU A 27 17.32 -12.61 -3.92
N ASN A 28 17.68 -13.28 -2.82
CA ASN A 28 18.74 -14.31 -2.83
C ASN A 28 18.24 -15.67 -3.35
N GLU A 29 16.94 -15.85 -3.48
CA GLU A 29 16.36 -17.10 -4.00
C GLU A 29 16.21 -17.07 -5.53
N ASN A 30 15.90 -18.24 -6.09
CA ASN A 30 15.68 -18.43 -7.52
C ASN A 30 16.87 -17.99 -8.41
N GLY A 31 18.10 -18.25 -7.93
CA GLY A 31 19.32 -17.89 -8.66
C GLY A 31 19.53 -16.39 -8.86
N GLY A 32 19.00 -15.55 -7.95
CA GLY A 32 19.12 -14.08 -8.02
C GLY A 32 17.92 -13.38 -8.68
N ASN A 33 16.96 -14.14 -9.22
CA ASN A 33 15.71 -13.58 -9.77
C ASN A 33 14.69 -13.19 -8.67
N GLY A 34 14.96 -13.60 -7.44
CA GLY A 34 14.10 -13.38 -6.29
C GLY A 34 12.87 -14.29 -6.26
N LYS A 35 12.29 -14.39 -5.07
CA LYS A 35 11.09 -15.18 -4.79
C LYS A 35 10.19 -14.43 -3.81
N VAL A 36 8.90 -14.35 -4.14
CA VAL A 36 7.90 -13.81 -3.22
C VAL A 36 7.73 -14.79 -2.06
N THR A 37 8.12 -14.37 -0.86
CA THR A 37 8.02 -15.18 0.36
C THR A 37 6.73 -14.87 1.14
N SER A 38 6.19 -13.67 0.98
CA SER A 38 4.88 -13.29 1.49
C SER A 38 4.19 -12.36 0.51
N ARG A 39 2.91 -12.61 0.21
CA ARG A 39 2.17 -11.95 -0.87
C ARG A 39 0.91 -11.28 -0.34
N LEU A 40 0.65 -10.07 -0.81
CA LEU A 40 -0.61 -9.33 -0.59
C LEU A 40 -0.99 -9.20 0.89
N ASN A 41 -0.02 -8.86 1.74
CA ASN A 41 -0.29 -8.53 3.14
C ASN A 41 -0.95 -7.16 3.22
N TYR A 42 -1.99 -7.02 4.05
CA TYR A 42 -2.65 -5.74 4.28
C TYR A 42 -1.77 -4.84 5.16
N LEU A 43 -1.44 -3.66 4.64
CA LEU A 43 -0.74 -2.60 5.37
C LEU A 43 -1.73 -1.56 5.93
N ILE A 44 -2.73 -1.20 5.13
CA ILE A 44 -3.90 -0.41 5.55
C ILE A 44 -5.14 -1.11 5.01
N GLN A 45 -6.22 -1.07 5.80
CA GLN A 45 -7.56 -1.42 5.36
C GLN A 45 -8.57 -0.45 5.98
N GLY A 46 -9.59 -0.06 5.22
CA GLY A 46 -10.71 0.76 5.70
C GLY A 46 -10.44 2.26 5.82
N ASP A 47 -9.42 2.79 5.13
CA ASP A 47 -9.19 4.25 5.02
C ASP A 47 -9.65 4.77 3.64
N THR A 48 -9.54 6.06 3.35
CA THR A 48 -9.78 6.60 1.99
C THR A 48 -8.49 7.19 1.44
N LEU A 49 -7.74 6.39 0.70
CA LEU A 49 -6.41 6.74 0.21
C LEU A 49 -6.47 7.47 -1.14
N SER A 50 -5.52 8.37 -1.39
CA SER A 50 -5.38 9.00 -2.71
C SER A 50 -5.09 7.96 -3.80
N ILE A 51 -5.66 8.14 -4.99
CA ILE A 51 -5.58 7.16 -6.09
C ILE A 51 -4.14 6.98 -6.61
N CYS A 52 -3.50 8.08 -7.01
CA CYS A 52 -2.20 8.07 -7.70
C CYS A 52 -1.11 8.84 -6.93
N GLN A 53 -1.13 8.80 -5.60
CA GLN A 53 -0.16 9.55 -4.79
C GLN A 53 0.44 8.68 -3.70
N MET A 54 1.74 8.41 -3.84
CA MET A 54 2.59 7.81 -2.81
C MET A 54 4.03 8.22 -3.07
N SER A 55 4.81 8.46 -2.03
CA SER A 55 6.22 8.81 -2.15
C SER A 55 7.04 8.04 -1.13
N ALA A 56 8.30 7.78 -1.46
CA ALA A 56 9.25 7.10 -0.59
C ALA A 56 10.44 8.01 -0.32
N VAL A 57 10.86 8.14 0.93
CA VAL A 57 12.01 8.94 1.35
C VAL A 57 12.95 8.06 2.16
N LYS A 58 14.23 8.01 1.80
CA LYS A 58 15.22 7.27 2.57
C LYS A 58 15.48 7.99 3.89
N HIS A 59 15.32 7.29 5.01
CA HIS A 59 15.55 7.84 6.34
C HIS A 59 17.05 8.08 6.58
N ALA A 60 17.38 9.06 7.44
CA ALA A 60 18.76 9.48 7.70
C ALA A 60 19.64 8.37 8.30
N ASN A 61 19.04 7.32 8.88
CA ASN A 61 19.78 6.17 9.41
C ASN A 61 20.34 5.21 8.33
N GLY A 62 20.09 5.48 7.06
CA GLY A 62 20.70 4.76 5.93
C GLY A 62 20.07 3.40 5.62
N ARG A 63 19.16 2.90 6.46
CA ARG A 63 18.52 1.58 6.34
C ARG A 63 17.03 1.68 6.08
N ASP A 64 16.35 2.58 6.76
CA ASP A 64 14.89 2.61 6.79
C ASP A 64 14.35 3.56 5.70
N TRP A 65 13.11 3.34 5.28
CA TRP A 65 12.43 4.14 4.24
C TRP A 65 11.07 4.58 4.75
N TRP A 66 10.80 5.87 4.66
CA TRP A 66 9.48 6.42 4.95
C TRP A 66 8.61 6.37 3.72
N LEU A 67 7.49 5.66 3.83
CA LEU A 67 6.44 5.66 2.82
C LEU A 67 5.35 6.65 3.23
N ILE A 68 5.04 7.60 2.35
CA ILE A 68 4.03 8.64 2.58
C ILE A 68 2.84 8.34 1.68
N LYS A 69 1.69 8.03 2.29
CA LYS A 69 0.44 7.77 1.60
C LYS A 69 -0.62 8.80 2.04
N PRO A 70 -0.96 9.78 1.19
CA PRO A 70 -2.00 10.76 1.50
C PRO A 70 -3.39 10.13 1.49
N HIS A 71 -4.26 10.70 2.32
CA HIS A 71 -5.70 10.51 2.24
C HIS A 71 -6.28 11.27 1.04
N TYR A 72 -7.33 10.72 0.41
CA TYR A 72 -7.94 11.25 -0.81
C TYR A 72 -8.40 12.71 -0.71
N SER A 73 -9.15 13.03 0.36
CA SER A 73 -9.80 14.34 0.53
C SER A 73 -9.37 15.12 1.78
N ARG A 74 -8.50 14.54 2.62
CA ARG A 74 -8.12 15.13 3.91
C ARG A 74 -6.62 15.38 3.92
N HIS A 75 -6.18 16.43 4.62
CA HIS A 75 -4.75 16.69 4.86
C HIS A 75 -4.20 15.75 5.94
N LEU A 76 -4.30 14.45 5.69
CA LEU A 76 -3.80 13.37 6.55
C LEU A 76 -2.79 12.55 5.75
N PHE A 77 -1.67 12.25 6.39
CA PHE A 77 -0.58 11.48 5.79
C PHE A 77 -0.30 10.27 6.68
N ASN A 78 -0.44 9.09 6.10
CA ASN A 78 0.02 7.85 6.74
C ASN A 78 1.52 7.70 6.46
N VAL A 79 2.31 7.52 7.52
CA VAL A 79 3.76 7.31 7.46
C VAL A 79 4.08 5.93 8.02
N PHE A 80 4.86 5.16 7.28
CA PHE A 80 5.33 3.84 7.70
C PHE A 80 6.84 3.86 7.90
N LEU A 81 7.31 3.18 8.94
CA LEU A 81 8.73 3.04 9.28
C LEU A 81 9.27 1.70 8.76
#